data_AF-A0A0B7AT47-F1
#
_entry.id   AF-A0A0B7AT47-F1
#
_cell.length_a   1.000
_cell.length_b   1.000
_cell.length_c   1.000
_cell.angle_alpha   90.00
_cell.angle_beta   90.00
_cell.angle_gamma   90.00
#
_symmetry.space_group_name_H-M   'P 1'
#
loop_
_entity.id
_entity.type
_entity.pdbx_description
1 polymer ?
#
loop_
_entity_poly.entity_id
_entity_poly.type
_entity_poly.pdbx_seq_one_letter_code
_entity_poly.pdbx_strand_id
1 'polypeptide(L)'
;TFISTAEKHKNKKLSRQAKNNKSKGKEIDRRETRLEELKEKLSKKLEEIKAKKNSGTALNTQELKKLKRQEKKVNAKLKTTNKTIKTQKLEPTTEGLKSPPHKQIVNQNGEPVKSKFDFSVSFSDKDNSRSNFRGRDYKRLLEKVEKRQEKIDKLKENDLEAGKKLETKYQWQAALSKAKGEKVKDDPNLLKKAAKRKDKIKEKKKHQWDGRVKTVEELKQKRQQKRQTNIDKRKNEKKDKKRKKMIKKGRIIPGF
;
A
#
# COMPACT_ATOMS: atom_id res chain seq x y z
N THR A 1 32.39 70.75 36.61
CA THR A 1 32.00 69.42 37.13
C THR A 1 32.39 68.34 36.11
N PHE A 2 33.59 67.77 36.26
CA PHE A 2 34.09 66.73 35.34
C PHE A 2 33.66 65.35 35.83
N ILE A 3 32.72 64.71 35.12
CA ILE A 3 32.30 63.33 35.37
C ILE A 3 33.48 62.40 35.07
N SER A 4 33.90 61.61 36.06
CA SER A 4 35.01 60.67 35.98
C SER A 4 34.81 59.67 34.83
N THR A 5 35.90 59.29 34.16
CA THR A 5 35.88 58.27 33.09
C THR A 5 35.25 56.96 33.58
N ALA A 6 35.44 56.61 34.85
CA ALA A 6 34.83 55.44 35.47
C ALA A 6 33.29 55.51 35.54
N GLU A 7 32.72 56.69 35.79
CA GLU A 7 31.26 56.90 35.80
C GLU A 7 30.67 56.84 34.40
N LYS A 8 31.38 57.36 33.38
CA LYS A 8 30.97 57.22 31.97
C LYS A 8 30.92 55.75 31.54
N HIS A 9 31.89 54.93 31.94
CA HIS A 9 31.89 53.49 31.66
C HIS A 9 30.78 52.72 32.40
N LYS A 10 30.47 53.08 33.65
CA LYS A 10 29.34 52.51 34.40
C LYS A 10 27.99 52.85 33.74
N ASN A 11 27.77 54.10 33.36
CA ASN A 11 26.56 54.54 32.67
C ASN A 11 26.36 53.85 31.31
N LYS A 12 27.46 53.63 30.56
CA LYS A 12 27.42 52.88 29.29
C LYS A 12 27.08 51.40 29.49
N LYS A 13 27.52 50.77 30.58
CA LYS A 13 27.13 49.39 30.95
C LYS A 13 25.66 49.30 31.34
N LEU A 14 25.15 50.22 32.16
CA LEU A 14 23.74 50.27 32.55
C LEU A 14 22.80 50.47 31.35
N SER A 15 23.16 51.37 30.42
CA SER A 15 22.40 51.57 29.17
C SER A 15 22.36 50.31 28.29
N ARG A 16 23.47 49.58 28.18
CA ARG A 16 23.52 48.30 27.46
C ARG A 16 22.66 47.22 28.11
N GLN A 17 22.66 47.13 29.44
CA GLN A 17 21.80 46.20 30.18
C GLN A 17 20.32 46.54 29.99
N ALA A 18 19.94 47.82 30.05
CA ALA A 18 18.57 48.27 29.79
C ALA A 18 18.10 47.91 28.37
N LYS A 19 18.95 48.10 27.35
CA LYS A 19 18.65 47.69 25.96
C LYS A 19 18.46 46.19 25.80
N ASN A 20 19.29 45.37 26.47
CA ASN A 20 19.17 43.91 26.47
C ASN A 20 17.92 43.41 27.21
N ASN A 21 17.51 44.07 28.29
CA ASN A 21 16.27 43.71 28.99
C ASN A 21 15.04 44.07 28.15
N LYS A 22 15.07 45.20 27.43
CA LYS A 22 13.99 45.61 26.52
C LYS A 22 13.86 44.70 25.29
N SER A 23 14.97 44.18 24.76
CA SER A 23 14.91 43.19 23.67
C SER A 23 14.38 41.84 24.14
N LYS A 24 14.76 41.39 25.36
CA LYS A 24 14.21 40.18 25.99
C LYS A 24 12.72 40.27 26.24
N GLY A 25 12.21 41.40 26.72
CA GLY A 25 10.77 41.63 26.90
C GLY A 25 9.99 41.47 25.60
N LYS A 26 10.45 42.12 24.52
CA LYS A 26 9.84 41.99 23.18
C LYS A 26 9.87 40.56 22.63
N GLU A 27 10.88 39.76 23.00
CA GLU A 27 10.97 38.37 22.59
C GLU A 27 9.97 37.48 23.36
N ILE A 28 9.70 37.80 24.63
CA ILE A 28 8.70 37.12 25.45
C ILE A 28 7.30 37.40 24.89
N ASP A 29 6.96 38.67 24.59
CA ASP A 29 5.67 39.04 23.99
C ASP A 29 5.43 38.33 22.64
N ARG A 30 6.48 38.20 21.82
CA ARG A 30 6.43 37.44 20.54
C ARG A 30 6.23 35.94 20.74
N ARG A 31 6.72 35.38 21.85
CA ARG A 31 6.52 33.96 22.18
C ARG A 31 5.11 33.73 22.72
N GLU A 32 4.59 34.66 23.51
CA GLU A 32 3.23 34.59 24.06
C GLU A 32 2.17 34.68 22.96
N THR A 33 2.30 35.68 22.06
CA THR A 33 1.43 35.81 20.87
C THR A 33 1.47 34.55 19.98
N ARG A 34 2.66 33.97 19.76
CA ARG A 34 2.80 32.72 18.99
C ARG A 34 2.15 31.51 19.70
N LEU A 35 2.18 31.47 21.04
CA LEU A 35 1.52 30.42 21.82
C LEU A 35 0.00 30.57 21.76
N GLU A 36 -0.52 31.79 21.78
CA GLU A 36 -1.94 32.09 21.61
C GLU A 36 -2.44 31.69 20.23
N GLU A 37 -1.71 32.03 19.16
CA GLU A 37 -2.04 31.58 17.80
C GLU A 37 -2.05 30.04 17.68
N LEU A 38 -1.14 29.36 18.37
CA LEU A 38 -1.10 27.89 18.38
C LEU A 38 -2.28 27.29 19.14
N LYS A 39 -2.67 27.88 20.27
CA LYS A 39 -3.86 27.48 21.04
C LYS A 39 -5.13 27.67 20.21
N GLU A 40 -5.25 28.79 19.49
CA GLU A 40 -6.39 29.08 18.62
C GLU A 40 -6.45 28.14 17.41
N LYS A 41 -5.30 27.82 16.79
CA LYS A 41 -5.24 26.80 15.72
C LYS A 41 -5.65 25.42 16.23
N LEU A 42 -5.25 25.06 17.45
CA LEU A 42 -5.63 23.79 18.08
C LEU A 42 -7.14 23.74 18.37
N SER A 43 -7.72 24.80 18.94
CA SER A 43 -9.16 24.83 19.23
C SER A 43 -9.99 24.71 17.95
N LYS A 44 -9.65 25.48 16.90
CA LYS A 44 -10.28 25.35 15.57
C LYS A 44 -10.14 23.93 15.00
N LYS A 45 -8.99 23.28 15.17
CA LYS A 45 -8.78 21.88 14.74
C LYS A 45 -9.65 20.90 15.51
N LEU A 46 -9.80 21.10 16.82
CA LEU A 46 -10.64 20.26 17.67
C LEU A 46 -12.12 20.46 17.36
N GLU A 47 -12.55 21.69 17.09
CA GLU A 47 -13.90 22.00 16.61
C GLU A 47 -14.17 21.38 15.24
N GLU A 48 -13.21 21.45 14.30
CA GLU A 48 -13.30 20.77 13.00
C GLU A 48 -13.48 19.25 13.18
N ILE A 49 -12.76 18.63 14.11
CA ILE A 49 -12.86 17.20 14.41
C ILE A 49 -14.18 16.87 15.12
N LYS A 50 -14.63 17.71 16.05
CA LYS A 50 -15.93 17.54 16.74
C LYS A 50 -17.09 17.71 15.77
N ALA A 51 -17.05 18.70 14.89
CA ALA A 51 -18.04 18.89 13.83
C ALA A 51 -18.07 17.70 12.86
N LYS A 52 -16.90 17.16 12.47
CA LYS A 52 -16.81 15.93 11.66
C LYS A 52 -17.30 14.67 12.39
N LYS A 53 -17.27 14.64 13.72
CA LYS A 53 -17.84 13.56 14.53
C LYS A 53 -19.35 13.70 14.72
N ASN A 54 -19.84 14.94 14.87
CA ASN A 54 -21.25 15.25 15.08
C ASN A 54 -22.05 15.32 13.76
N SER A 55 -21.40 15.32 12.59
CA SER A 55 -22.05 15.20 11.27
C SER A 55 -22.62 13.81 10.96
N GLY A 56 -23.00 13.03 11.99
CA GLY A 56 -23.84 11.84 11.86
C GLY A 56 -23.22 10.60 11.18
N THR A 57 -21.95 10.63 10.81
CA THR A 57 -21.35 9.49 10.07
C THR A 57 -20.85 8.36 10.96
N ALA A 58 -20.56 8.60 12.24
CA ALA A 58 -19.93 7.58 13.10
C ALA A 58 -20.91 6.49 13.60
N LEU A 59 -22.12 6.84 14.04
CA LEU A 59 -23.14 5.87 14.46
C LEU A 59 -23.65 5.04 13.27
N ASN A 60 -23.72 5.67 12.10
CA ASN A 60 -24.13 5.02 10.86
C ASN A 60 -23.09 4.01 10.34
N THR A 61 -21.81 4.07 10.73
CA THR A 61 -20.83 3.07 10.25
C THR A 61 -21.04 1.67 10.83
N GLN A 62 -21.50 1.53 12.08
CA GLN A 62 -21.78 0.22 12.64
C GLN A 62 -23.08 -0.36 12.09
N GLU A 63 -24.12 0.46 11.95
CA GLU A 63 -25.39 0.07 11.35
C GLU A 63 -25.24 -0.23 9.85
N LEU A 64 -24.53 0.61 9.07
CA LEU A 64 -24.16 0.26 7.68
C LEU A 64 -23.36 -1.04 7.63
N LYS A 65 -22.44 -1.28 8.56
CA LYS A 65 -21.67 -2.53 8.58
C LYS A 65 -22.57 -3.73 8.91
N LYS A 66 -23.56 -3.57 9.79
CA LYS A 66 -24.57 -4.59 10.11
C LYS A 66 -25.50 -4.84 8.92
N LEU A 67 -26.07 -3.80 8.32
CA LEU A 67 -26.88 -3.86 7.10
C LEU A 67 -26.11 -4.50 5.95
N LYS A 68 -24.87 -4.08 5.68
CA LYS A 68 -24.02 -4.66 4.62
C LYS A 68 -23.62 -6.10 4.90
N ARG A 69 -23.52 -6.52 6.18
CA ARG A 69 -23.35 -7.94 6.55
C ARG A 69 -24.63 -8.73 6.34
N GLN A 70 -25.79 -8.19 6.67
CA GLN A 70 -27.09 -8.82 6.41
C GLN A 70 -27.36 -8.95 4.91
N GLU A 71 -27.12 -7.90 4.13
CA GLU A 71 -27.24 -7.89 2.68
C GLU A 71 -26.32 -8.93 2.02
N LYS A 72 -25.08 -9.07 2.50
CA LYS A 72 -24.18 -10.16 2.06
C LYS A 72 -24.71 -11.55 2.42
N LYS A 73 -25.31 -11.73 3.60
CA LYS A 73 -25.92 -13.01 4.01
C LYS A 73 -27.14 -13.35 3.15
N VAL A 74 -28.01 -12.38 2.86
CA VAL A 74 -29.18 -12.55 1.98
C VAL A 74 -28.73 -12.87 0.55
N ASN A 75 -27.77 -12.13 0.01
CA ASN A 75 -27.22 -12.40 -1.33
C ASN A 75 -26.48 -13.74 -1.42
N ALA A 76 -25.82 -14.19 -0.36
CA ALA A 76 -25.23 -15.52 -0.30
C ALA A 76 -26.31 -16.61 -0.30
N LYS A 77 -27.38 -16.43 0.48
CA LYS A 77 -28.55 -17.34 0.50
C LYS A 77 -29.26 -17.38 -0.86
N LEU A 78 -29.47 -16.25 -1.52
CA LEU A 78 -30.05 -16.18 -2.87
C LEU A 78 -29.17 -16.87 -3.93
N LYS A 79 -27.84 -16.84 -3.77
CA LYS A 79 -26.93 -17.57 -4.66
C LYS A 79 -26.92 -19.07 -4.40
N THR A 80 -27.11 -19.50 -3.14
CA THR A 80 -27.25 -20.92 -2.82
C THR A 80 -28.60 -21.45 -3.27
N THR A 81 -29.71 -20.71 -3.07
CA THR A 81 -31.04 -21.12 -3.55
C THR A 81 -31.12 -21.17 -5.07
N ASN A 82 -30.52 -20.22 -5.78
CA ASN A 82 -30.45 -20.29 -7.25
C ASN A 82 -29.50 -21.39 -7.77
N LYS A 83 -28.57 -21.87 -6.93
CA LYS A 83 -27.80 -23.09 -7.22
C LYS A 83 -28.64 -24.35 -6.98
N THR A 84 -29.42 -24.42 -5.91
CA THR A 84 -30.32 -25.55 -5.65
C THR A 84 -31.49 -25.63 -6.63
N ILE A 85 -32.05 -24.50 -7.09
CA ILE A 85 -33.12 -24.49 -8.11
C ILE A 85 -32.57 -24.95 -9.48
N LYS A 86 -31.30 -24.71 -9.79
CA LYS A 86 -30.65 -25.25 -11.01
C LYS A 86 -30.28 -26.73 -10.91
N THR A 87 -30.30 -27.32 -9.71
CA THR A 87 -30.05 -28.76 -9.50
C THR A 87 -31.32 -29.55 -9.21
N GLN A 88 -32.51 -28.93 -9.16
CA GLN A 88 -33.81 -29.61 -9.00
C GLN A 88 -34.45 -30.05 -10.33
N LYS A 89 -33.64 -30.30 -11.36
CA LYS A 89 -34.04 -31.15 -12.49
C LYS A 89 -32.95 -32.21 -12.61
N LEU A 90 -33.24 -33.40 -12.08
CA LEU A 90 -32.40 -34.61 -11.95
C LEU A 90 -31.77 -34.80 -10.56
N GLU A 91 -32.52 -35.45 -9.67
CA GLU A 91 -31.98 -36.32 -8.61
C GLU A 91 -32.05 -37.77 -9.11
N PRO A 92 -31.14 -38.66 -8.68
CA PRO A 92 -31.50 -39.43 -7.48
C PRO A 92 -30.45 -39.36 -6.38
N THR A 93 -30.96 -39.01 -5.20
CA THR A 93 -30.66 -39.52 -3.86
C THR A 93 -29.42 -40.41 -3.71
N THR A 94 -28.45 -39.97 -2.89
CA THR A 94 -28.05 -40.65 -1.65
C THR A 94 -27.09 -39.78 -0.84
N GLU A 95 -27.20 -39.93 0.46
CA GLU A 95 -26.46 -39.26 1.51
C GLU A 95 -24.96 -39.58 1.47
N GLY A 96 -24.13 -38.55 1.69
CA GLY A 96 -22.79 -38.65 2.26
C GLY A 96 -21.74 -39.50 1.56
N LEU A 97 -21.00 -38.94 0.60
CA LEU A 97 -19.62 -39.40 0.32
C LEU A 97 -18.68 -38.24 0.04
N LYS A 98 -17.63 -38.15 0.86
CA LYS A 98 -16.34 -37.55 0.49
C LYS A 98 -15.96 -38.11 -0.88
N SER A 99 -15.50 -37.25 -1.79
CA SER A 99 -14.93 -37.68 -3.07
C SER A 99 -14.05 -38.91 -2.86
N PRO A 100 -14.26 -40.02 -3.58
CA PRO A 100 -13.35 -41.17 -3.48
C PRO A 100 -11.92 -40.66 -3.70
N PRO A 101 -10.94 -41.02 -2.86
CA PRO A 101 -9.55 -40.74 -3.18
C PRO A 101 -9.29 -41.36 -4.55
N HIS A 102 -8.88 -40.55 -5.51
CA HIS A 102 -8.55 -41.00 -6.85
C HIS A 102 -7.50 -42.11 -6.71
N LYS A 103 -7.92 -43.38 -6.82
CA LYS A 103 -7.01 -44.53 -6.78
C LYS A 103 -6.06 -44.33 -7.94
N GLN A 104 -4.82 -43.95 -7.65
CA GLN A 104 -3.75 -44.02 -8.64
C GLN A 104 -3.66 -45.49 -9.01
N ILE A 105 -3.83 -45.80 -10.29
CA ILE A 105 -3.63 -47.16 -10.78
C ILE A 105 -2.13 -47.42 -10.62
N VAL A 106 -1.80 -48.37 -9.76
CA VAL A 106 -0.44 -48.72 -9.39
C VAL A 106 -0.10 -50.03 -10.11
N ASN A 107 1.08 -50.11 -10.73
CA ASN A 107 1.56 -51.38 -11.26
C ASN A 107 1.87 -52.35 -10.10
N GLN A 108 2.09 -53.63 -10.42
CA GLN A 108 2.44 -54.69 -9.44
C GLN A 108 3.64 -54.33 -8.53
N ASN A 109 4.46 -53.35 -8.93
CA ASN A 109 5.64 -52.88 -8.20
C ASN A 109 5.39 -51.67 -7.28
N GLY A 110 4.14 -51.21 -7.11
CA GLY A 110 3.84 -50.11 -6.19
C GLY A 110 4.10 -48.69 -6.74
N GLU A 111 4.50 -48.57 -8.01
CA GLU A 111 4.73 -47.27 -8.65
C GLU A 111 3.50 -46.76 -9.45
N PRO A 112 3.18 -45.45 -9.38
CA PRO A 112 2.05 -44.87 -10.10
C PRO A 112 2.30 -44.89 -11.62
N VAL A 113 1.37 -45.50 -12.36
CA VAL A 113 1.48 -45.62 -13.83
C VAL A 113 1.32 -44.26 -14.49
N LYS A 114 2.41 -43.73 -15.04
CA LYS A 114 2.38 -42.53 -15.89
C LYS A 114 1.84 -42.92 -17.27
N SER A 115 0.53 -42.81 -17.46
CA SER A 115 -0.07 -42.83 -18.80
C SER A 115 0.59 -41.75 -19.66
N LYS A 116 1.14 -42.11 -20.83
CA LYS A 116 1.66 -41.14 -21.82
C LYS A 116 0.55 -40.27 -22.43
N PHE A 117 -0.71 -40.57 -22.14
CA PHE A 117 -1.86 -39.75 -22.49
C PHE A 117 -2.49 -39.22 -21.21
N ASP A 118 -1.86 -38.17 -20.66
CA ASP A 118 -2.47 -37.35 -19.62
C ASP A 118 -3.31 -36.26 -20.30
N PHE A 119 -4.63 -36.45 -20.31
CA PHE A 119 -5.60 -35.47 -20.84
C PHE A 119 -5.80 -34.25 -19.92
N SER A 120 -5.03 -34.09 -18.84
CA SER A 120 -5.16 -32.95 -17.93
C SER A 120 -4.55 -31.63 -18.46
N VAL A 121 -3.95 -31.64 -19.65
CA VAL A 121 -3.48 -30.43 -20.31
C VAL A 121 -4.02 -30.36 -21.73
N SER A 122 -5.24 -29.86 -21.90
CA SER A 122 -5.60 -28.88 -22.93
C SER A 122 -7.03 -28.36 -22.76
N PHE A 123 -7.23 -27.09 -23.14
CA PHE A 123 -8.52 -26.42 -23.42
C PHE A 123 -9.33 -25.84 -22.24
N SER A 124 -8.79 -24.79 -21.62
CA SER A 124 -9.64 -23.66 -21.23
C SER A 124 -9.10 -22.36 -21.83
N ASP A 125 -9.78 -21.88 -22.88
CA ASP A 125 -9.80 -20.50 -23.41
C ASP A 125 -8.51 -19.77 -23.76
N LYS A 126 -7.33 -20.37 -23.59
CA LYS A 126 -6.05 -19.68 -23.78
C LYS A 126 -5.78 -19.31 -25.24
N ASP A 127 -6.24 -20.11 -26.20
CA ASP A 127 -6.02 -19.83 -27.63
C ASP A 127 -6.89 -18.68 -28.15
N ASN A 128 -8.12 -18.53 -27.65
CA ASN A 128 -8.94 -17.35 -27.93
C ASN A 128 -8.41 -16.06 -27.29
N SER A 129 -7.52 -16.14 -26.29
CA SER A 129 -6.83 -14.96 -25.73
C SER A 129 -5.59 -14.55 -26.54
N ARG A 130 -5.01 -15.47 -27.34
CA ARG A 130 -3.77 -15.23 -28.10
C ARG A 130 -4.00 -14.41 -29.36
N SER A 131 -5.14 -14.55 -30.02
CA SER A 131 -5.46 -13.79 -31.25
C SER A 131 -6.13 -12.44 -31.00
N ASN A 132 -6.79 -12.26 -29.85
CA ASN A 132 -7.65 -11.11 -29.63
C ASN A 132 -6.94 -9.98 -28.85
N PHE A 133 -7.21 -8.72 -29.23
CA PHE A 133 -6.78 -7.49 -28.52
C PHE A 133 -7.55 -7.32 -27.19
N ARG A 134 -7.47 -8.34 -26.33
CA ARG A 134 -8.21 -8.46 -25.07
C ARG A 134 -7.26 -8.71 -23.92
N GLY A 135 -7.77 -8.53 -22.71
CA GLY A 135 -7.00 -8.75 -21.49
C GLY A 135 -6.35 -7.50 -20.92
N ARG A 136 -5.38 -7.71 -20.03
CA ARG A 136 -4.75 -6.65 -19.22
C ARG A 136 -3.25 -6.53 -19.46
N ASP A 137 -2.65 -7.34 -20.32
CA ASP A 137 -1.20 -7.32 -20.56
C ASP A 137 -0.83 -6.27 -21.60
N TYR A 138 -0.89 -5.01 -21.17
CA TYR A 138 -0.77 -3.84 -22.05
C TYR A 138 0.54 -3.80 -22.86
N LYS A 139 1.65 -4.36 -22.35
CA LYS A 139 2.92 -4.47 -23.10
C LYS A 139 2.80 -5.44 -24.28
N ARG A 140 2.24 -6.62 -24.05
CA ARG A 140 1.97 -7.61 -25.11
C ARG A 140 0.94 -7.11 -26.11
N LEU A 141 -0.09 -6.38 -25.64
CA LEU A 141 -1.06 -5.77 -26.54
C LEU A 141 -0.42 -4.71 -27.42
N LEU A 142 0.48 -3.88 -26.86
CA LEU A 142 1.21 -2.88 -27.63
C LEU A 142 2.07 -3.52 -28.73
N GLU A 143 2.83 -4.56 -28.39
CA GLU A 143 3.62 -5.34 -29.35
C GLU A 143 2.75 -5.92 -30.48
N LYS A 144 1.53 -6.38 -30.16
CA LYS A 144 0.58 -6.86 -31.18
C LYS A 144 0.08 -5.73 -32.09
N VAL A 145 -0.16 -4.54 -31.55
CA VAL A 145 -0.56 -3.36 -32.35
C VAL A 145 0.58 -2.99 -33.30
N GLU A 146 1.80 -2.93 -32.78
CA GLU A 146 3.02 -2.61 -33.55
C GLU A 146 3.23 -3.63 -34.68
N LYS A 147 3.19 -4.93 -34.37
CA LYS A 147 3.27 -5.98 -35.41
C LYS A 147 2.15 -5.92 -36.44
N ARG A 148 0.94 -5.48 -36.07
CA ARG A 148 -0.16 -5.29 -37.03
C ARG A 148 0.12 -4.12 -37.95
N GLN A 149 0.62 -3.01 -37.39
CA GLN A 149 0.99 -1.82 -38.15
C GLN A 149 2.13 -2.12 -39.12
N GLU A 150 3.21 -2.75 -38.65
CA GLU A 150 4.34 -3.18 -39.48
C GLU A 150 3.92 -4.07 -40.65
N LYS A 151 2.94 -4.96 -40.45
CA LYS A 151 2.39 -5.78 -41.54
C LYS A 151 1.66 -4.94 -42.57
N ILE A 152 0.86 -3.97 -42.14
CA ILE A 152 0.16 -3.06 -43.06
C ILE A 152 1.17 -2.24 -43.83
N ASP A 153 2.18 -1.70 -43.16
CA ASP A 153 3.19 -0.83 -43.76
C ASP A 153 4.04 -1.60 -44.78
N LYS A 154 4.50 -2.81 -44.44
CA LYS A 154 5.20 -3.71 -45.38
C LYS A 154 4.37 -4.06 -46.60
N LEU A 155 3.06 -4.25 -46.45
CA LEU A 155 2.19 -4.49 -47.61
C LEU A 155 2.03 -3.21 -48.44
N LYS A 156 1.87 -2.04 -47.82
CA LYS A 156 1.76 -0.75 -48.52
C LYS A 156 3.01 -0.40 -49.33
N GLU A 157 4.19 -0.80 -48.86
CA GLU A 157 5.45 -0.64 -49.60
C GLU A 157 5.48 -1.43 -50.91
N ASN A 158 4.87 -2.62 -50.94
CA ASN A 158 4.82 -3.48 -52.13
C ASN A 158 3.59 -3.17 -53.01
N ASP A 159 2.41 -3.04 -52.40
CA ASP A 159 1.13 -2.76 -53.04
C ASP A 159 0.23 -1.92 -52.11
N LEU A 160 0.01 -0.67 -52.52
CA LEU A 160 -0.80 0.29 -51.80
C LEU A 160 -2.27 -0.14 -51.68
N GLU A 161 -2.81 -0.84 -52.67
CA GLU A 161 -4.22 -1.25 -52.69
C GLU A 161 -4.45 -2.45 -51.75
N ALA A 162 -3.59 -3.46 -51.81
CA ALA A 162 -3.61 -4.58 -50.89
C ALA A 162 -3.44 -4.14 -49.43
N GLY A 163 -2.54 -3.19 -49.16
CA GLY A 163 -2.36 -2.60 -47.83
C GLY A 163 -3.62 -1.92 -47.31
N LYS A 164 -4.29 -1.10 -48.13
CA LYS A 164 -5.56 -0.43 -47.78
C LYS A 164 -6.68 -1.45 -47.53
N LYS A 165 -6.82 -2.48 -48.37
CA LYS A 165 -7.82 -3.56 -48.19
C LYS A 165 -7.61 -4.32 -46.87
N LEU A 166 -6.36 -4.56 -46.48
CA LEU A 166 -6.03 -5.24 -45.23
C LEU A 166 -6.30 -4.36 -44.00
N GLU A 167 -6.04 -3.06 -44.10
CA GLU A 167 -6.39 -2.09 -43.06
C GLU A 167 -7.90 -1.99 -42.85
N THR A 168 -8.69 -1.84 -43.91
CA THR A 168 -10.16 -1.79 -43.82
C THR A 168 -10.71 -3.10 -43.26
N LYS A 169 -10.17 -4.26 -43.64
CA LYS A 169 -10.55 -5.56 -43.06
C LYS A 169 -10.36 -5.58 -41.55
N TYR A 170 -9.23 -5.09 -41.02
CA TYR A 170 -9.02 -5.02 -39.58
C TYR A 170 -9.95 -4.03 -38.88
N GLN A 171 -10.23 -2.88 -39.50
CA GLN A 171 -11.18 -1.90 -38.97
C GLN A 171 -12.59 -2.48 -38.87
N TRP A 172 -13.07 -3.15 -39.93
CA TRP A 172 -14.37 -3.83 -39.94
C TRP A 172 -14.44 -4.95 -38.91
N GLN A 173 -13.40 -5.79 -38.80
CA GLN A 173 -13.33 -6.84 -37.79
C GLN A 173 -13.38 -6.26 -36.36
N ALA A 174 -12.69 -5.14 -36.12
CA ALA A 174 -12.72 -4.45 -34.83
C ALA A 174 -14.10 -3.85 -34.54
N ALA A 175 -14.74 -3.22 -35.53
CA ALA A 175 -16.09 -2.67 -35.40
C ALA A 175 -17.13 -3.76 -35.10
N LEU A 176 -17.08 -4.88 -35.82
CA LEU A 176 -17.97 -6.03 -35.60
C LEU A 176 -17.75 -6.64 -34.21
N SER A 177 -16.50 -6.81 -33.79
CA SER A 177 -16.17 -7.31 -32.44
C SER A 177 -16.67 -6.36 -31.35
N LYS A 178 -16.54 -5.03 -31.55
CA LYS A 178 -17.07 -4.00 -30.64
C LYS A 178 -18.61 -4.06 -30.60
N ALA A 179 -19.29 -4.23 -31.73
CA ALA A 179 -20.75 -4.38 -31.82
C ALA A 179 -21.24 -5.65 -31.12
N LYS A 180 -20.47 -6.75 -31.19
CA LYS A 180 -20.70 -7.99 -30.42
C LYS A 180 -20.55 -7.78 -28.89
N GLY A 181 -20.08 -6.61 -28.45
CA GLY A 181 -19.87 -6.27 -27.04
C GLY A 181 -18.48 -6.63 -26.52
N GLU A 182 -17.55 -6.99 -27.40
CA GLU A 182 -16.20 -7.36 -27.02
C GLU A 182 -15.31 -6.13 -26.83
N LYS A 183 -14.61 -6.06 -25.69
CA LYS A 183 -13.74 -4.93 -25.34
C LYS A 183 -12.39 -5.02 -26.06
N VAL A 184 -12.37 -4.64 -27.33
CA VAL A 184 -11.16 -4.54 -28.16
C VAL A 184 -10.30 -3.36 -27.69
N LYS A 185 -9.00 -3.60 -27.47
CA LYS A 185 -8.01 -2.61 -27.04
C LYS A 185 -6.85 -2.53 -28.04
N ASP A 186 -7.09 -1.80 -29.11
CA ASP A 186 -6.21 -1.64 -30.27
C ASP A 186 -5.46 -0.30 -30.29
N ASP A 187 -5.86 0.68 -29.47
CA ASP A 187 -5.23 2.01 -29.47
C ASP A 187 -3.83 2.03 -28.81
N PRO A 188 -2.73 2.35 -29.55
CA PRO A 188 -1.37 2.30 -29.02
C PRO A 188 -1.13 3.34 -27.91
N ASN A 189 -1.72 4.54 -28.05
CA ASN A 189 -1.58 5.61 -27.06
C ASN A 189 -2.21 5.26 -25.72
N LEU A 190 -3.38 4.61 -25.73
CA LEU A 190 -4.05 4.16 -24.51
C LEU A 190 -3.33 2.98 -23.88
N LEU A 191 -2.80 2.05 -24.69
CA LEU A 191 -2.00 0.92 -24.20
C LEU A 191 -0.71 1.39 -23.53
N LYS A 192 0.02 2.34 -24.13
CA LYS A 192 1.22 2.98 -23.52
C LYS A 192 0.87 3.64 -22.18
N LYS A 193 -0.21 4.43 -22.11
CA LYS A 193 -0.67 5.05 -20.87
C LYS A 193 -1.07 4.00 -19.82
N ALA A 194 -1.78 2.95 -20.21
CA ALA A 194 -2.21 1.89 -19.31
C ALA A 194 -1.03 1.06 -18.77
N ALA A 195 -0.01 0.79 -19.59
CA ALA A 195 1.24 0.16 -19.18
C ALA A 195 1.96 1.02 -18.14
N LYS A 196 2.15 2.32 -18.40
CA LYS A 196 2.75 3.27 -17.43
C LYS A 196 1.97 3.31 -16.11
N ARG A 197 0.64 3.34 -16.14
CA ARG A 197 -0.18 3.29 -14.91
C ARG A 197 0.05 1.99 -14.12
N LYS A 198 0.12 0.84 -14.79
CA LYS A 198 0.43 -0.43 -14.13
C LYS A 198 1.79 -0.41 -13.47
N ASP A 199 2.80 0.12 -14.15
CA ASP A 199 4.16 0.19 -13.62
C ASP A 199 4.23 1.14 -12.40
N LYS A 200 3.58 2.32 -12.46
CA LYS A 200 3.43 3.22 -11.28
C LYS A 200 2.73 2.56 -10.09
N ILE A 201 1.70 1.76 -10.34
CA ILE A 201 1.01 1.01 -9.26
C ILE A 201 1.95 -0.01 -8.62
N LYS A 202 2.75 -0.72 -9.42
CA LYS A 202 3.74 -1.67 -8.91
C LYS A 202 4.80 -0.96 -8.09
N GLU A 203 5.29 0.17 -8.56
CA GLU A 203 6.28 1.00 -7.86
C GLU A 203 5.74 1.51 -6.52
N LYS A 204 4.51 2.03 -6.49
CA LYS A 204 3.85 2.42 -5.23
C LYS A 204 3.72 1.25 -4.26
N LYS A 205 3.36 0.07 -4.75
CA LYS A 205 3.29 -1.15 -3.92
C LYS A 205 4.66 -1.55 -3.38
N LYS A 206 5.71 -1.48 -4.21
CA LYS A 206 7.10 -1.72 -3.81
C LYS A 206 7.51 -0.77 -2.69
N HIS A 207 7.35 0.55 -2.89
CA HIS A 207 7.67 1.55 -1.88
C HIS A 207 6.91 1.33 -0.56
N GLN A 208 5.61 0.98 -0.63
CA GLN A 208 4.83 0.66 0.56
C GLN A 208 5.35 -0.58 1.28
N TRP A 209 5.79 -1.60 0.55
CA TRP A 209 6.37 -2.79 1.12
C TRP A 209 7.72 -2.49 1.78
N ASP A 210 8.59 -1.77 1.08
CA ASP A 210 9.90 -1.35 1.58
C ASP A 210 9.74 -0.50 2.86
N GLY A 211 8.77 0.40 2.88
CA GLY A 211 8.43 1.19 4.08
C GLY A 211 7.99 0.32 5.26
N ARG A 212 7.18 -0.72 5.02
CA ARG A 212 6.78 -1.67 6.07
C ARG A 212 7.97 -2.46 6.60
N VAL A 213 8.85 -2.94 5.72
CA VAL A 213 10.06 -3.67 6.12
C VAL A 213 10.95 -2.79 6.98
N LYS A 214 11.21 -1.55 6.57
CA LYS A 214 11.98 -0.56 7.36
C LYS A 214 11.35 -0.30 8.72
N THR A 215 10.03 -0.08 8.79
CA THR A 215 9.34 0.11 10.07
C THR A 215 9.49 -1.10 10.99
N VAL A 216 9.36 -2.32 10.47
CA VAL A 216 9.54 -3.55 11.26
C VAL A 216 10.97 -3.66 11.77
N GLU A 217 11.96 -3.36 10.94
CA GLU A 217 13.37 -3.38 11.31
C GLU A 217 13.69 -2.34 12.39
N GLU A 218 13.24 -1.10 12.23
CA GLU A 218 13.38 -0.06 13.24
C GLU A 218 12.75 -0.46 14.58
N LEU A 219 11.55 -1.06 14.56
CA LEU A 219 10.90 -1.53 15.78
C LEU A 219 11.69 -2.65 16.47
N LYS A 220 12.25 -3.58 15.70
CA LYS A 220 13.16 -4.63 16.22
C LYS A 220 14.40 -4.00 16.85
N GLN A 221 15.05 -3.08 16.15
CA GLN A 221 16.25 -2.38 16.64
C GLN A 221 15.95 -1.57 17.90
N LYS A 222 14.86 -0.78 17.93
CA LYS A 222 14.43 -0.01 19.12
C LYS A 222 14.16 -0.92 20.32
N ARG A 223 13.52 -2.07 20.11
CA ARG A 223 13.28 -3.04 21.19
C ARG A 223 14.60 -3.62 21.72
N GLN A 224 15.54 -3.94 20.83
CA GLN A 224 16.83 -4.46 21.22
C GLN A 224 17.69 -3.41 21.94
N GLN A 225 17.71 -2.17 21.45
CA GLN A 225 18.37 -1.04 22.10
C GLN A 225 17.81 -0.82 23.52
N LYS A 226 16.47 -0.80 23.67
CA LYS A 226 15.83 -0.67 24.99
C LYS A 226 16.20 -1.82 25.93
N ARG A 227 16.34 -3.04 25.41
CA ARG A 227 16.80 -4.19 26.19
C ARG A 227 18.25 -3.99 26.64
N GLN A 228 19.13 -3.56 25.73
CA GLN A 228 20.53 -3.30 26.02
C GLN A 228 20.70 -2.20 27.07
N THR A 229 20.03 -1.06 26.90
CA THR A 229 20.08 0.04 27.87
C THR A 229 19.58 -0.38 29.26
N ASN A 230 18.54 -1.22 29.33
CA ASN A 230 18.05 -1.74 30.61
C ASN A 230 19.02 -2.72 31.26
N ILE A 231 19.69 -3.58 30.48
CA ILE A 231 20.72 -4.48 30.97
C ILE A 231 21.92 -3.69 31.50
N ASP A 232 22.37 -2.69 30.76
CA ASP A 232 23.52 -1.86 31.15
C ASP A 232 23.19 -1.01 32.37
N LYS A 233 21.97 -0.46 32.46
CA LYS A 233 21.47 0.20 33.68
C LYS A 233 21.52 -0.74 34.88
N ARG A 234 21.02 -1.98 34.76
CA ARG A 234 21.09 -2.98 35.85
C ARG A 234 22.54 -3.34 36.23
N LYS A 235 23.45 -3.44 35.25
CA LYS A 235 24.88 -3.68 35.51
C LYS A 235 25.50 -2.52 36.28
N ASN A 236 25.22 -1.29 35.86
CA ASN A 236 25.72 -0.07 36.52
C ASN A 236 25.15 0.08 37.93
N GLU A 237 23.84 -0.12 38.12
CA GLU A 237 23.21 -0.12 39.45
C GLU A 237 23.84 -1.15 40.40
N LYS A 238 24.18 -2.36 39.91
CA LYS A 238 24.92 -3.36 40.70
C LYS A 238 26.32 -2.86 41.08
N LYS A 239 27.06 -2.26 40.14
CA LYS A 239 28.39 -1.68 40.40
C LYS A 239 28.30 -0.52 41.39
N ASP A 240 27.33 0.38 41.24
CA ASP A 240 27.11 1.52 42.11
C ASP A 240 26.68 1.09 43.52
N LYS A 241 25.83 0.06 43.64
CA LYS A 241 25.47 -0.53 44.94
C LYS A 241 26.70 -1.12 45.65
N LYS A 242 27.59 -1.80 44.92
CA LYS A 242 28.88 -2.28 45.46
C LYS A 242 29.77 -1.12 45.89
N ARG A 243 29.95 -0.10 45.04
CA ARG A 243 30.73 1.11 45.35
C ARG A 243 30.20 1.83 46.59
N LYS A 244 28.89 2.07 46.67
CA LYS A 244 28.23 2.69 47.85
C LYS A 244 28.44 1.87 49.13
N LYS A 245 28.39 0.53 49.06
CA LYS A 245 28.70 -0.33 50.22
C LYS A 245 30.15 -0.20 50.67
N MET A 246 31.11 -0.12 49.75
CA MET A 246 32.53 0.04 50.07
C MET A 246 32.84 1.42 50.68
N ILE A 247 32.22 2.48 50.16
CA ILE A 247 32.29 3.84 50.73
C ILE A 247 31.76 3.86 52.16
N LYS A 248 30.55 3.31 52.40
CA LYS A 248 29.97 3.22 53.76
C LYS A 248 30.86 2.46 54.74
N LYS A 249 31.62 1.50 54.23
CA LYS A 249 32.55 0.68 54.99
C LYS A 249 33.92 1.35 55.20
N GLY A 250 34.15 2.55 54.66
CA GLY A 250 35.43 3.27 54.75
C GLY A 250 36.55 2.73 53.86
N ARG A 251 36.28 1.78 52.95
CA ARG A 251 37.31 1.20 52.06
C ARG A 251 37.58 2.05 50.81
N ILE A 252 36.73 3.03 50.50
CA ILE A 252 36.85 3.93 49.35
C ILE A 252 36.47 5.33 49.80
N ILE A 253 37.35 6.31 49.58
CA ILE A 253 37.09 7.73 49.87
C ILE A 253 36.39 8.33 48.63
N PRO A 254 35.13 8.79 48.74
CA PRO A 254 34.45 9.40 47.61
C PRO A 254 35.08 10.75 47.28
N GLY A 255 35.66 10.87 46.08
CA GLY A 255 36.20 12.14 45.56
C GLY A 255 37.71 12.18 45.30
N PHE A 256 38.45 11.11 45.65
CA PHE A 256 39.83 10.86 45.24
C PHE A 256 39.92 9.58 44.39
#